data_AF-A0A671QRY2-F1
#
_entry.id   AF-A0A671QRY2-F1
#
_cell.length_a   1.000
_cell.length_b   1.000
_cell.length_c   1.000
_cell.angle_alpha   90.00
_cell.angle_beta   90.00
_cell.angle_gamma   90.00
#
_symmetry.space_group_name_H-M   'P 1'
#
loop_
_entity.id
_entity.type
_entity.pdbx_description
1 polymer ?
#
loop_
_entity_poly.entity_id
_entity_poly.type
_entity_poly.pdbx_seq_one_letter_code
_entity_poly.pdbx_strand_id
1 'polypeptide(L)'
;MVASSEMLISAAQKLLCPRKKPSPEQLQMYLESLQESGVVTNPLRIMSIDENAFIFNPATIESHLDDLLQSKSLLLIDICPSIKQPVLVGFEKTTEDMIKTLSEFFMSELEKGSSVIVLGEELYNDWNLCTLFGILLGYPASYWFDQTKGFGNCLCMTPLVVSSESQPF
;
A
#
# COMPACT_ATOMS: atom_id res chain seq x y z
N MET A 1 -26.48 -6.69 -5.95
CA MET A 1 -25.30 -6.44 -6.80
C MET A 1 -24.25 -5.84 -5.87
N VAL A 2 -23.47 -6.70 -5.21
CA VAL A 2 -22.50 -6.28 -4.19
C VAL A 2 -21.27 -5.81 -4.93
N ALA A 3 -20.96 -4.52 -4.87
CA ALA A 3 -19.67 -4.02 -5.34
C ALA A 3 -18.58 -4.78 -4.57
N SER A 4 -17.62 -5.39 -5.28
CA SER A 4 -16.52 -6.08 -4.62
C SER A 4 -15.79 -5.09 -3.70
N SER A 5 -15.28 -5.58 -2.57
CA SER A 5 -14.48 -4.81 -1.61
C SER A 5 -13.35 -4.03 -2.31
N GLU A 6 -12.78 -4.60 -3.37
CA GLU A 6 -11.77 -3.98 -4.23
C GLU A 6 -12.28 -2.72 -4.95
N MET A 7 -13.54 -2.74 -5.42
CA MET A 7 -14.16 -1.61 -6.10
C MET A 7 -14.38 -0.43 -5.15
N LEU A 8 -14.66 -0.69 -3.87
CA LEU A 8 -14.83 0.34 -2.84
C LEU A 8 -13.50 0.95 -2.37
N ILE A 9 -12.45 0.14 -2.24
CA ILE A 9 -11.09 0.62 -1.92
C ILE A 9 -10.54 1.49 -3.06
N SER A 10 -10.72 1.05 -4.31
CA SER A 10 -10.36 1.83 -5.50
C SER A 10 -11.19 3.11 -5.64
N ALA A 11 -12.50 3.07 -5.35
CA ALA A 11 -13.36 4.25 -5.39
C ALA A 11 -13.00 5.29 -4.31
N ALA A 12 -12.61 4.85 -3.10
CA ALA A 12 -12.15 5.73 -2.04
C ALA A 12 -10.81 6.41 -2.38
N GLN A 13 -9.90 5.71 -3.05
CA GLN A 13 -8.65 6.30 -3.56
C GLN A 13 -8.88 7.24 -4.76
N LYS A 14 -9.90 6.96 -5.59
CA LYS A 14 -10.25 7.76 -6.78
C LYS A 14 -11.10 8.99 -6.45
N LEU A 15 -11.59 9.12 -5.21
CA LEU A 15 -12.34 10.27 -4.70
C LEU A 15 -11.47 11.49 -4.34
N LEU A 16 -10.17 11.48 -4.73
CA LEU A 16 -9.29 12.64 -4.71
C LEU A 16 -9.78 13.70 -5.70
N CYS A 17 -10.82 14.43 -5.28
CA CYS A 17 -11.20 15.73 -5.80
C CYS A 17 -9.95 16.64 -5.77
N PRO A 18 -9.72 17.52 -6.76
CA PRO A 18 -8.61 18.49 -6.74
C PRO A 18 -8.71 19.54 -5.61
N ARG A 19 -9.65 19.37 -4.66
CA ARG A 19 -9.83 20.19 -3.46
C ARG A 19 -9.32 19.40 -2.27
N LYS A 20 -8.30 19.94 -1.57
CA LYS A 20 -7.72 19.55 -0.27
C LYS A 20 -7.91 18.06 0.11
N LYS A 21 -6.80 17.31 0.15
CA LYS A 21 -6.79 15.94 0.72
C LYS A 21 -7.53 15.95 2.07
N PRO A 22 -8.53 15.07 2.28
CA PRO A 22 -9.22 14.98 3.55
C PRO A 22 -8.25 14.46 4.63
N SER A 23 -8.36 14.97 5.85
CA SER A 23 -7.58 14.44 6.97
C SER A 23 -8.04 13.03 7.34
N PRO A 24 -7.20 12.22 8.02
CA PRO A 24 -7.60 10.90 8.51
C PRO A 24 -8.89 10.93 9.35
N GLU A 25 -9.10 11.98 10.14
CA GLU A 25 -10.31 12.16 10.97
C GLU A 25 -11.55 12.43 10.09
N GLN A 26 -11.40 13.23 9.03
CA GLN A 26 -12.49 13.46 8.08
C GLN A 26 -12.87 12.18 7.33
N LEU A 27 -11.87 11.37 6.97
CA LEU A 27 -12.09 10.06 6.37
C LEU A 27 -12.78 9.11 7.36
N GLN A 28 -12.42 9.16 8.64
CA GLN A 28 -13.04 8.36 9.69
C GLN A 28 -14.52 8.69 9.82
N MET A 29 -14.86 9.97 9.96
CA MET A 29 -16.27 10.40 10.06
C MET A 29 -17.08 9.98 8.83
N TYR A 30 -16.50 10.09 7.64
CA TYR A 30 -17.16 9.65 6.41
C TYR A 30 -17.36 8.14 6.37
N LEU A 31 -16.35 7.37 6.78
CA LEU A 31 -16.42 5.91 6.83
C LEU A 31 -17.46 5.42 7.84
N GLU A 32 -17.52 6.05 9.01
CA GLU A 32 -18.55 5.77 10.03
C GLU A 32 -19.96 6.00 9.45
N SER A 33 -20.19 7.12 8.76
CA SER A 33 -21.47 7.40 8.10
C SER A 33 -21.85 6.37 7.03
N LEU A 34 -20.87 5.88 6.25
CA LEU A 34 -21.08 4.81 5.28
C LEU A 34 -21.42 3.46 5.94
N GLN A 35 -20.86 3.18 7.12
CA GLN A 35 -21.14 1.97 7.88
C GLN A 35 -22.51 2.04 8.56
N GLU A 36 -22.85 3.18 9.17
CA GLU A 36 -24.16 3.42 9.80
C GLU A 36 -25.31 3.36 8.80
N SER A 37 -25.09 3.83 7.56
CA SER A 37 -26.06 3.74 6.47
C SER A 37 -26.16 2.35 5.83
N GLY A 38 -25.30 1.40 6.23
CA GLY A 38 -25.26 0.04 5.70
C GLY A 38 -24.68 -0.07 4.27
N VAL A 39 -24.11 1.01 3.73
CA VAL A 39 -23.45 1.00 2.41
C VAL A 39 -22.15 0.19 2.47
N VAL A 40 -21.42 0.28 3.57
CA VAL A 40 -20.22 -0.50 3.86
C VAL A 40 -20.49 -1.41 5.06
N THR A 41 -20.53 -2.72 4.84
CA THR A 41 -20.77 -3.70 5.91
C THR A 41 -19.49 -4.34 6.45
N ASN A 42 -18.38 -4.18 5.74
CA ASN A 42 -17.09 -4.73 6.15
C ASN A 42 -16.43 -3.81 7.20
N PRO A 43 -15.70 -4.37 8.17
CA PRO A 43 -14.93 -3.57 9.12
C PRO A 43 -13.74 -2.96 8.39
N LEU A 44 -13.85 -1.70 7.98
CA LEU A 44 -12.74 -0.95 7.41
C LEU A 44 -12.09 -0.09 8.50
N ARG A 45 -10.78 0.10 8.40
CA ARG A 45 -9.98 1.00 9.24
C ARG A 45 -9.16 1.94 8.37
N ILE A 46 -8.67 3.01 8.99
CA ILE A 46 -7.83 4.00 8.33
C ILE A 46 -6.43 3.95 8.93
N MET A 47 -5.41 3.97 8.08
CA MET A 47 -4.02 4.16 8.45
C MET A 47 -3.50 5.47 7.86
N SER A 48 -2.89 6.31 8.69
CA SER A 48 -2.15 7.50 8.27
C SER A 48 -0.69 7.13 8.03
N ILE A 49 -0.15 7.50 6.87
CA ILE A 49 1.22 7.21 6.42
C ILE A 49 1.74 8.45 5.67
N ASP A 50 2.71 9.18 6.22
CA ASP A 50 3.34 10.36 5.59
C ASP A 50 2.33 11.28 4.87
N GLU A 51 1.37 11.85 5.61
CA GLU A 51 0.31 12.73 5.07
C GLU A 51 -0.63 12.08 4.02
N ASN A 52 -0.57 10.75 3.86
CA ASN A 52 -1.49 9.95 3.07
C ASN A 52 -2.35 9.08 3.98
N ALA A 53 -3.50 8.66 3.46
CA ALA A 53 -4.41 7.78 4.16
C ALA A 53 -4.61 6.49 3.36
N PHE A 54 -4.55 5.36 4.05
CA PHE A 54 -4.80 4.03 3.53
C PHE A 54 -6.02 3.44 4.23
N ILE A 55 -7.09 3.17 3.48
CA ILE A 55 -8.30 2.52 3.99
C ILE A 55 -8.17 1.03 3.70
N PHE A 56 -8.33 0.20 4.72
CA PHE A 56 -8.09 -1.23 4.60
C PHE A 56 -9.09 -2.06 5.40
N ASN A 57 -9.27 -3.31 4.97
CA ASN A 57 -9.96 -4.33 5.75
C ASN A 57 -8.90 -5.13 6.53
N PRO A 58 -8.98 -5.20 7.88
CA PRO A 58 -8.05 -5.95 8.71
C PRO A 58 -7.83 -7.40 8.29
N ALA A 59 -8.90 -8.15 8.00
CA ALA A 59 -8.79 -9.56 7.63
C ALA A 59 -8.12 -9.73 6.25
N THR A 60 -8.37 -8.80 5.33
CA THR A 60 -7.76 -8.82 4.00
C THR A 60 -6.27 -8.52 4.07
N ILE A 61 -5.86 -7.52 4.85
CA ILE A 61 -4.43 -7.18 4.96
C ILE A 61 -3.66 -8.28 5.70
N GLU A 62 -4.24 -8.89 6.74
CA GLU A 62 -3.64 -10.01 7.47
C GLU A 62 -3.40 -11.21 6.53
N SER A 63 -4.45 -11.65 5.81
CA SER A 63 -4.32 -12.73 4.84
C SER A 63 -3.30 -12.42 3.75
N HIS A 64 -3.30 -11.19 3.24
CA HIS A 64 -2.39 -10.78 2.18
C HIS A 64 -0.92 -10.82 2.63
N LEU A 65 -0.60 -10.31 3.82
CA LEU A 65 0.77 -10.33 4.33
C LEU A 65 1.25 -11.76 4.64
N ASP A 66 0.37 -12.61 5.17
CA ASP A 66 0.66 -14.03 5.40
C ASP A 66 0.92 -14.77 4.07
N ASP A 67 0.05 -14.56 3.07
CA ASP A 67 0.20 -15.15 1.73
C ASP A 67 1.52 -14.73 1.08
N LEU A 68 1.94 -13.46 1.22
CA LEU A 68 3.23 -13.00 0.71
C LEU A 68 4.41 -13.70 1.40
N LEU A 69 4.35 -13.92 2.72
CA LEU A 69 5.40 -14.63 3.47
C LEU A 69 5.48 -16.11 3.10
N GLN A 70 4.33 -16.76 2.90
CA GLN A 70 4.27 -18.19 2.56
C GLN A 70 4.67 -18.44 1.11
N SER A 71 4.13 -17.66 0.17
CA SER A 71 4.35 -17.83 -1.27
C SER A 71 5.68 -17.27 -1.75
N LYS A 72 6.25 -16.29 -1.02
CA LYS A 72 7.43 -15.53 -1.43
C LYS A 72 7.28 -14.92 -2.82
N SER A 73 6.07 -14.48 -3.15
CA SER A 73 5.66 -14.08 -4.51
C SER A 73 5.88 -12.61 -4.83
N LEU A 74 6.25 -11.78 -3.85
CA LEU A 74 6.47 -10.35 -4.09
C LEU A 74 7.65 -10.14 -5.04
N LEU A 75 7.38 -9.49 -6.18
CA LEU A 75 8.41 -9.01 -7.09
C LEU A 75 8.76 -7.56 -6.75
N LEU A 76 10.05 -7.30 -6.58
CA LEU A 76 10.55 -5.94 -6.46
C LEU A 76 11.19 -5.52 -7.78
N ILE A 77 11.02 -4.26 -8.15
CA ILE A 77 11.69 -3.65 -9.28
C ILE A 77 12.67 -2.64 -8.70
N ASP A 78 13.95 -3.03 -8.62
CA ASP A 78 15.02 -2.13 -8.23
C ASP A 78 15.15 -1.02 -9.28
N ILE A 79 15.08 0.22 -8.81
CA ILE A 79 15.25 1.43 -9.59
C ILE A 79 16.36 2.33 -9.01
N CYS A 80 17.24 1.80 -8.15
CA CYS A 80 18.31 2.56 -7.51
C CYS A 80 19.11 3.43 -8.50
N PRO A 81 19.61 4.61 -8.09
CA PRO A 81 20.35 5.49 -8.99
C PRO A 81 21.67 4.90 -9.51
N SER A 82 22.20 3.86 -8.86
CA SER A 82 23.42 3.15 -9.29
C SER A 82 23.22 2.22 -10.49
N ILE A 83 21.98 1.86 -10.83
CA ILE A 83 21.67 0.98 -11.96
C ILE A 83 21.21 1.77 -13.18
N LYS A 84 21.49 1.27 -14.38
CA LYS A 84 21.21 1.97 -15.65
C LYS A 84 19.76 1.84 -16.12
N GLN A 85 19.06 0.81 -15.67
CA GLN A 85 17.69 0.48 -16.05
C GLN A 85 17.05 -0.33 -14.92
N PRO A 86 15.70 -0.37 -14.81
CA PRO A 86 15.01 -1.15 -13.79
C PRO A 86 15.37 -2.64 -13.87
N VAL A 87 15.54 -3.27 -12.70
CA VAL A 87 15.87 -4.70 -12.61
C VAL A 87 14.87 -5.39 -11.70
N LEU A 88 14.37 -6.55 -12.13
CA LEU A 88 13.57 -7.41 -11.27
C LEU A 88 14.46 -8.04 -10.20
N VAL A 89 14.08 -7.83 -8.95
CA VAL A 89 14.69 -8.41 -7.75
C VAL A 89 13.67 -9.33 -7.11
N GLY A 90 14.14 -10.52 -6.73
CA GLY A 90 13.31 -11.53 -6.10
C GLY A 90 12.98 -11.22 -4.64
N PHE A 91 12.27 -12.14 -4.01
CA PHE A 91 11.95 -12.09 -2.59
C PHE A 91 13.20 -12.36 -1.74
N GLU A 92 13.84 -11.30 -1.24
CA GLU A 92 15.04 -11.38 -0.42
C GLU A 92 14.74 -11.34 1.08
N LYS A 93 15.76 -11.61 1.91
CA LYS A 93 15.63 -11.61 3.37
C LYS A 93 15.14 -10.27 3.92
N THR A 94 15.61 -9.17 3.36
CA THR A 94 15.18 -7.80 3.70
C THR A 94 13.69 -7.58 3.43
N THR A 95 13.18 -8.10 2.32
CA THR A 95 11.76 -8.08 1.97
C THR A 95 10.93 -8.94 2.91
N GLU A 96 11.43 -10.12 3.26
CA GLU A 96 10.77 -11.01 4.24
C GLU A 96 10.65 -10.34 5.61
N ASP A 97 11.74 -9.73 6.08
CA ASP A 97 11.77 -9.04 7.37
C ASP A 97 10.84 -7.82 7.37
N MET A 98 10.75 -7.10 6.25
CA MET A 98 9.80 -6.02 6.06
C MET A 98 8.34 -6.46 6.21
N ILE A 99 7.96 -7.52 5.51
CA ILE A 99 6.57 -8.02 5.55
C ILE A 99 6.24 -8.55 6.95
N LYS A 100 7.20 -9.17 7.65
CA LYS A 100 7.04 -9.56 9.06
C LYS A 100 6.81 -8.37 9.97
N THR A 101 7.63 -7.34 9.87
CA THR A 101 7.48 -6.11 10.66
C THR A 101 6.12 -5.44 10.40
N LEU A 102 5.66 -5.38 9.15
CA LEU A 102 4.31 -4.90 8.83
C LEU A 102 3.24 -5.79 9.47
N SER A 103 3.36 -7.11 9.34
CA SER A 103 2.41 -8.06 9.92
C SER A 103 2.30 -7.90 11.43
N GLU A 104 3.43 -7.81 12.13
CA GLU A 104 3.51 -7.59 13.58
C GLU A 104 2.86 -6.25 13.97
N PHE A 105 3.14 -5.19 13.21
CA PHE A 105 2.52 -3.88 13.41
C PHE A 105 1.00 -3.96 13.31
N PHE A 106 0.47 -4.52 12.21
CA PHE A 106 -0.98 -4.68 12.02
C PHE A 106 -1.60 -5.48 13.16
N MET A 107 -1.02 -6.62 13.55
CA MET A 107 -1.54 -7.42 14.66
C MET A 107 -1.63 -6.60 15.95
N SER A 108 -0.58 -5.86 16.29
CA SER A 108 -0.54 -5.02 17.50
C SER A 108 -1.56 -3.87 17.49
N GLU A 109 -1.77 -3.23 16.33
CA GLU A 109 -2.71 -2.10 16.19
C GLU A 109 -4.18 -2.56 16.09
N LEU A 110 -4.41 -3.75 15.56
CA LEU A 110 -5.74 -4.35 15.50
C LEU A 110 -6.28 -4.64 16.91
N GLU A 111 -5.42 -5.10 17.83
CA GLU A 111 -5.75 -5.35 19.24
C GLU A 111 -6.13 -4.08 20.02
N LYS A 112 -5.52 -2.93 19.69
CA LYS A 112 -5.78 -1.65 20.36
C LYS A 112 -7.18 -1.09 20.07
N GLY A 113 -7.83 -1.54 18.99
CA GLY A 113 -9.19 -1.14 18.64
C GLY A 113 -9.32 0.30 18.10
N SER A 114 -8.22 1.01 17.87
CA SER A 114 -8.24 2.37 17.30
C SER A 114 -8.81 2.36 15.87
N SER A 115 -9.69 3.32 15.58
CA SER A 115 -10.29 3.51 14.25
C SER A 115 -9.30 4.08 13.23
N VAL A 116 -8.38 4.93 13.70
CA VAL A 116 -7.27 5.49 12.92
C VAL A 116 -5.96 4.99 13.53
N ILE A 117 -5.12 4.42 12.68
CA ILE A 117 -3.79 3.91 13.00
C ILE A 117 -2.77 4.86 12.40
N VAL A 118 -1.71 5.18 13.12
CA VAL A 118 -0.62 6.02 12.60
C VAL A 118 0.61 5.14 12.41
N LEU A 119 1.11 5.05 11.18
CA LEU A 119 2.35 4.35 10.90
C LEU A 119 3.53 5.26 11.24
N GLY A 120 4.34 4.85 12.21
CA GLY A 120 5.52 5.62 12.64
C GLY A 120 6.56 5.71 11.53
N GLU A 121 7.30 6.82 11.51
CA GLU A 121 8.33 7.07 10.49
C GLU A 121 9.42 6.01 10.49
N GLU A 122 9.75 5.45 11.65
CA GLU A 122 10.71 4.37 11.80
C GLU A 122 10.38 3.13 10.95
N LEU A 123 9.10 2.84 10.70
CA LEU A 123 8.67 1.67 9.94
C LEU A 123 8.83 1.87 8.43
N TYR A 124 8.75 3.11 7.96
CA TYR A 124 8.90 3.42 6.53
C TYR A 124 10.17 4.23 6.23
N ASN A 125 11.01 4.56 7.19
CA ASN A 125 12.27 5.28 6.92
C ASN A 125 13.33 4.37 6.30
N ASP A 126 13.24 3.07 6.55
CA ASP A 126 14.12 2.09 5.92
C ASP A 126 13.59 1.65 4.54
N TRP A 127 12.35 2.00 4.18
CA TRP A 127 11.67 1.55 2.96
C TRP A 127 11.01 2.70 2.23
N ASN A 128 11.21 2.84 0.92
CA ASN A 128 10.45 3.87 0.20
C ASN A 128 8.94 3.61 0.22
N LEU A 129 8.16 4.70 0.32
CA LEU A 129 6.69 4.64 0.35
C LEU A 129 6.10 3.92 -0.87
N CYS A 130 6.77 3.96 -2.03
CA CYS A 130 6.34 3.23 -3.21
C CYS A 130 6.34 1.70 -2.98
N THR A 131 7.36 1.16 -2.31
CA THR A 131 7.40 -0.25 -1.92
C THR A 131 6.28 -0.58 -0.94
N LEU A 132 6.14 0.23 0.12
CA LEU A 132 5.12 0.03 1.15
C LEU A 132 3.71 0.02 0.56
N PHE A 133 3.32 1.05 -0.18
CA PHE A 133 2.00 1.09 -0.83
C PHE A 133 1.85 -0.01 -1.89
N GLY A 134 2.92 -0.35 -2.60
CA GLY A 134 2.95 -1.48 -3.53
C GLY A 134 2.51 -2.78 -2.88
N ILE A 135 3.09 -3.08 -1.71
CA ILE A 135 2.74 -4.23 -0.88
C ILE A 135 1.33 -4.11 -0.34
N LEU A 136 0.98 -3.01 0.33
CA LEU A 136 -0.33 -2.83 0.98
C LEU A 136 -1.51 -2.91 0.00
N LEU A 137 -1.31 -2.48 -1.25
CA LEU A 137 -2.32 -2.51 -2.30
C LEU A 137 -2.38 -3.83 -3.07
N GLY A 138 -1.45 -4.75 -2.81
CA GLY A 138 -1.38 -6.03 -3.51
C GLY A 138 -0.98 -5.89 -4.98
N TYR A 139 -0.15 -4.90 -5.33
CA TYR A 139 0.38 -4.83 -6.68
C TYR A 139 1.28 -6.04 -6.97
N PRO A 140 1.25 -6.58 -8.22
CA PRO A 140 2.02 -7.76 -8.59
C PRO A 140 3.53 -7.51 -8.60
N ALA A 141 3.96 -6.25 -8.69
CA ALA A 141 5.34 -5.84 -8.53
C ALA A 141 5.40 -4.44 -7.91
N SER A 142 6.42 -4.20 -7.09
CA SER A 142 6.61 -2.94 -6.35
C SER A 142 7.98 -2.34 -6.62
N TYR A 143 8.05 -1.03 -6.82
CA TYR A 143 9.35 -0.37 -6.98
C TYR A 143 10.13 -0.36 -5.67
N TRP A 144 11.44 -0.57 -5.76
CA TRP A 144 12.38 -0.48 -4.66
C TRP A 144 13.51 0.49 -4.99
N PHE A 145 13.84 1.36 -4.03
CA PHE A 145 15.07 2.13 -4.01
C PHE A 145 15.46 2.46 -2.57
N ASP A 146 16.75 2.64 -2.36
CA ASP A 146 17.33 3.07 -1.09
C ASP A 146 17.14 4.58 -0.90
N GLN A 147 16.08 4.96 -0.19
CA GLN A 147 15.75 6.37 0.05
C GLN A 147 16.76 7.10 0.95
N THR A 148 17.60 6.36 1.70
CA THR A 148 18.67 6.97 2.50
C THR A 148 19.76 7.59 1.60
N LYS A 149 19.84 7.14 0.34
CA LYS A 149 20.71 7.71 -0.70
C LYS A 149 20.03 8.79 -1.54
N GLY A 150 18.81 9.18 -1.20
CA GLY A 150 18.00 10.18 -1.87
C GLY A 150 16.95 9.61 -2.82
N PHE A 151 16.12 10.50 -3.39
CA PHE A 151 14.99 10.14 -4.26
C PHE A 151 15.34 10.02 -5.75
N GLY A 152 16.59 10.35 -6.12
CA GLY A 152 17.08 10.15 -7.48
C GLY A 152 17.08 8.65 -7.82
N ASN A 153 16.52 8.28 -8.96
CA ASN A 153 16.38 6.90 -9.39
C ASN A 153 16.52 6.79 -10.92
N CYS A 154 16.70 5.58 -11.45
CA CYS A 154 16.92 5.38 -12.88
C CYS A 154 15.69 5.67 -13.76
N LEU A 155 14.53 5.94 -13.14
CA LEU A 155 13.28 6.37 -13.80
C LEU A 155 13.02 7.87 -13.64
N CYS A 156 13.86 8.62 -12.92
CA CYS A 156 13.68 10.06 -12.77
C CYS A 156 13.64 10.73 -14.14
N MET A 157 12.65 11.60 -14.35
CA MET A 157 12.43 12.31 -15.61
C MET A 157 12.20 11.39 -16.83
N THR A 158 11.94 10.09 -16.60
CA THR A 158 11.60 9.14 -17.66
C THR A 158 10.07 9.11 -17.80
N PRO A 159 9.52 9.44 -18.99
CA PRO A 159 8.10 9.29 -19.23
C PRO A 159 7.68 7.83 -19.06
N LEU A 160 6.76 7.57 -18.13
CA LEU A 160 6.13 6.26 -18.02
C LEU A 160 5.07 6.12 -19.12
N VAL A 161 5.17 5.04 -19.89
CA VAL A 161 4.21 4.71 -20.95
C VAL A 161 3.47 3.44 -20.56
N VAL A 162 2.14 3.47 -20.65
CA VAL A 162 1.30 2.29 -20.46
C VAL A 162 1.26 1.54 -21.78
N SER A 163 1.97 0.43 -21.85
CA SER A 163 1.89 -0.50 -22.97
C SER A 163 0.80 -1.51 -22.68
N SER A 164 -0.29 -1.48 -23.44
CA SER A 164 -1.25 -2.58 -23.43
C SER A 164 -0.73 -3.68 -24.36
N GLU A 165 -0.47 -4.86 -23.84
CA GLU A 165 -0.30 -6.06 -24.68
C GLU A 165 -1.67 -6.38 -25.31
N SER A 166 -1.89 -5.84 -26.51
CA SER A 166 -2.98 -6.23 -27.38
C SER A 166 -2.46 -7.26 -28.37
N GLN A 167 -2.18 -8.48 -27.89
CA GLN A 167 -2.01 -9.62 -28.80
C GLN A 167 -2.80 -10.84 -28.29
N PRO A 168 -3.82 -11.29 -29.04
CA PRO A 168 -4.44 -12.58 -28.81
C PRO A 168 -3.52 -13.68 -29.36
N PHE A 169 -3.39 -14.77 -28.61
CA PHE A 169 -3.14 -16.11 -29.18
C PHE A 169 -4.47 -16.86 -29.22
#